data_AF-A0A3D0Y6T2-F1
#
_entry.id   AF-A0A3D0Y6T2-F1
#
_cell.length_a   1.000
_cell.length_b   1.000
_cell.length_c   1.000
_cell.angle_alpha   90.00
_cell.angle_beta   90.00
_cell.angle_gamma   90.00
#
_symmetry.space_group_name_H-M   'P 1'
#
loop_
_entity.id
_entity.type
_entity.pdbx_description
1 polymer ?
#
loop_
_entity_poly.entity_id
_entity_poly.type
_entity_poly.pdbx_seq_one_letter_code
_entity_poly.pdbx_strand_id
1 'polypeptide(L)'
;MKKIRNDFLSFFKKRIFGIIIGLYLVSLFSPCIIVDYTGVHVIGFYILLTGWVALFSGIPAWFANIFFLLSLRDIIKNKKWNIKLPLISIALGLTSFLYGGGLDFGFYVWIFSFCILFLYVYYNSKGNSEFKKVRK
;
A
#
# COMPACT_ATOMS: atom_id res chain seq x y z
N MET A 1 -32.23 10.51 7.69
CA MET A 1 -30.86 10.58 8.24
C MET A 1 -29.97 9.36 7.97
N LYS A 2 -30.42 8.09 8.15
CA LYS A 2 -29.56 6.90 7.93
C LYS A 2 -29.02 6.76 6.49
N LYS A 3 -29.81 7.11 5.46
CA LYS A 3 -29.42 7.01 4.04
C LYS A 3 -28.28 7.96 3.68
N ILE A 4 -28.43 9.26 3.99
CA ILE A 4 -27.41 10.30 3.77
C ILE A 4 -26.07 9.94 4.43
N ARG A 5 -26.12 9.42 5.66
CA ARG A 5 -24.91 8.96 6.38
C ARG A 5 -24.21 7.83 5.64
N ASN A 6 -24.96 6.85 5.13
CA ASN A 6 -24.40 5.71 4.41
C ASN A 6 -23.80 6.13 3.06
N ASP A 7 -24.44 7.05 2.35
CA ASP A 7 -23.95 7.58 1.07
C ASP A 7 -22.64 8.36 1.26
N PHE A 8 -22.58 9.21 2.29
CA PHE A 8 -21.38 9.96 2.67
C PHE A 8 -20.21 9.04 3.05
N LEU A 9 -20.47 8.00 3.85
CA LEU A 9 -19.46 6.99 4.20
C LEU A 9 -18.96 6.21 2.98
N SER A 10 -19.85 5.88 2.04
CA SER A 10 -19.46 5.19 0.80
C SER A 10 -18.54 6.05 -0.07
N PHE A 11 -18.80 7.35 -0.13
CA PHE A 11 -18.01 8.32 -0.87
C PHE A 11 -16.60 8.48 -0.28
N PHE A 12 -16.51 8.63 1.05
CA PHE A 12 -15.22 8.71 1.74
C PHE A 12 -14.38 7.45 1.56
N LYS A 13 -14.98 6.27 1.63
CA LYS A 13 -14.27 5.00 1.41
C LYS A 13 -13.66 4.92 0.01
N LYS A 14 -14.43 5.31 -1.02
CA LYS A 14 -13.93 5.34 -2.41
C LYS A 14 -12.75 6.31 -2.56
N ARG A 15 -12.82 7.49 -1.94
CA ARG A 15 -11.73 8.48 -1.96
C ARG A 15 -10.47 7.96 -1.29
N ILE A 16 -10.58 7.40 -0.08
CA ILE A 16 -9.44 6.83 0.64
C ILE A 16 -8.80 5.70 -0.16
N PHE A 17 -9.61 4.85 -0.78
CA PHE A 17 -9.11 3.78 -1.65
C PHE A 17 -8.32 4.33 -2.85
N GLY A 18 -8.83 5.39 -3.51
CA GLY A 18 -8.11 6.08 -4.57
C GLY A 18 -6.79 6.70 -4.09
N ILE A 19 -6.77 7.30 -2.90
CA ILE A 19 -5.56 7.86 -2.28
C ILE A 19 -4.51 6.79 -2.03
N ILE A 20 -4.90 5.61 -1.51
CA ILE A 20 -3.97 4.49 -1.27
C ILE A 20 -3.29 4.07 -2.58
N ILE A 21 -4.05 3.90 -3.66
CA ILE A 21 -3.51 3.52 -4.97
C ILE A 21 -2.60 4.64 -5.50
N GLY A 22 -3.05 5.89 -5.40
CA GLY A 22 -2.27 7.06 -5.85
C GLY A 22 -0.92 7.16 -5.15
N LEU A 23 -0.89 7.04 -3.82
CA LEU A 23 0.35 7.04 -3.03
C LEU A 23 1.28 5.88 -3.42
N TYR A 24 0.72 4.69 -3.61
CA TYR A 24 1.50 3.53 -4.04
C TYR A 24 2.14 3.76 -5.42
N LEU A 25 1.38 4.27 -6.40
CA LEU A 25 1.92 4.58 -7.73
C LEU A 25 2.98 5.69 -7.66
N VAL A 26 2.71 6.78 -6.93
CA VAL A 26 3.70 7.85 -6.73
C VAL A 26 4.99 7.30 -6.13
N SER A 27 4.91 6.37 -5.17
CA SER A 27 6.10 5.78 -4.57
C SER A 27 6.94 4.93 -5.53
N LEU A 28 6.29 4.22 -6.46
CA LEU A 28 6.98 3.41 -7.46
C LEU A 28 7.65 4.27 -8.53
N PHE A 29 7.01 5.38 -8.91
CA PHE A 29 7.50 6.25 -9.98
C PHE A 29 8.31 7.45 -9.49
N SER A 30 8.35 7.74 -8.18
CA SER A 30 9.15 8.85 -7.66
C SER A 30 10.64 8.75 -7.99
N PRO A 31 11.28 7.56 -8.03
CA PRO A 31 12.66 7.46 -8.49
C PRO A 31 12.83 7.93 -9.93
N CYS A 32 11.81 7.79 -10.79
CA CYS A 32 11.79 8.27 -12.18
C CYS A 32 11.71 9.80 -12.32
N ILE A 33 11.36 10.50 -11.23
CA ILE A 33 11.22 11.96 -11.22
C ILE A 33 12.51 12.63 -10.73
N ILE A 34 13.39 11.89 -10.03
CA ILE A 34 14.68 12.42 -9.58
C ILE A 34 15.57 12.58 -10.81
N VAL A 35 15.63 13.80 -11.32
CA VAL A 35 16.55 14.22 -12.37
C VAL A 35 17.93 14.28 -11.74
N ASP A 36 18.80 13.36 -12.14
CA ASP A 36 20.21 13.52 -11.83
C ASP A 36 20.72 14.79 -12.52
N TYR A 37 21.60 15.56 -11.88
CA TYR A 37 22.11 16.86 -12.38
C TYR A 37 22.84 16.74 -13.74
N THR A 38 22.99 15.52 -14.25
CA THR A 38 23.54 15.12 -15.54
C THR A 38 22.51 15.03 -16.67
N GLY A 39 21.21 15.17 -16.39
CA GLY A 39 20.14 15.16 -17.40
C GLY A 39 19.73 13.77 -17.88
N VAL A 40 20.14 12.70 -17.19
CA VAL A 40 19.91 11.31 -17.63
C VAL A 40 18.71 10.70 -16.90
N HIS A 41 17.56 10.62 -17.58
CA HIS A 41 16.31 10.01 -17.10
C HIS A 41 16.39 8.48 -16.81
N VAL A 42 17.53 7.85 -17.05
CA VAL A 42 17.69 6.38 -17.09
C VAL A 42 17.71 5.76 -15.68
N ILE A 43 18.11 6.54 -14.66
CA ILE A 43 18.38 6.00 -13.31
C ILE A 43 17.08 5.59 -12.59
N GLY A 44 16.01 6.36 -12.71
CA GLY A 44 14.77 6.03 -11.98
C GLY A 44 14.01 4.83 -12.53
N PHE A 45 13.98 4.65 -13.86
CA PHE A 45 13.41 3.45 -14.46
C PHE A 45 14.26 2.22 -14.16
N TYR A 46 15.59 2.39 -14.08
CA TYR A 46 16.51 1.34 -13.64
C TYR A 46 16.25 0.93 -12.18
N ILE A 47 15.96 1.87 -11.28
CA ILE A 47 15.57 1.56 -9.88
C ILE A 47 14.27 0.74 -9.84
N LEU A 48 13.28 1.08 -10.66
CA LEU A 48 12.04 0.30 -10.75
C LEU A 48 12.32 -1.12 -11.28
N LEU A 49 13.12 -1.24 -12.35
CA LEU A 49 13.49 -2.54 -12.95
C LEU A 49 14.29 -3.42 -11.98
N THR A 50 15.33 -2.87 -11.36
CA THR A 50 16.14 -3.58 -10.36
C THR A 50 15.31 -4.00 -9.17
N GLY A 51 14.28 -3.23 -8.84
CA GLY A 51 13.27 -3.62 -7.89
C GLY A 51 12.46 -4.87 -8.25
N TRP A 52 11.98 -4.94 -9.49
CA TRP A 52 11.34 -6.16 -9.99
C TRP A 52 12.30 -7.34 -10.05
N VAL A 53 13.57 -7.12 -10.39
CA VAL A 53 14.60 -8.17 -10.33
C VAL A 53 14.81 -8.64 -8.89
N ALA A 54 14.86 -7.72 -7.91
CA ALA A 54 15.00 -8.05 -6.50
C ALA A 54 13.84 -8.91 -5.96
N LEU A 55 12.64 -8.75 -6.52
CA LEU A 55 11.51 -9.65 -6.24
C LEU A 55 11.81 -11.09 -6.68
N PHE A 56 12.38 -11.29 -7.88
CA PHE A 56 12.78 -12.61 -8.37
C PHE A 56 14.00 -13.18 -7.63
N SER A 57 14.88 -12.31 -7.12
CA SER A 57 16.02 -12.69 -6.27
C SER A 57 15.63 -13.01 -4.82
N GLY A 58 14.34 -12.96 -4.49
CA GLY A 58 13.85 -13.36 -3.17
C GLY A 58 14.08 -12.33 -2.06
N ILE A 59 14.26 -11.04 -2.39
CA ILE A 59 14.45 -10.00 -1.39
C ILE A 59 13.13 -9.75 -0.64
N PRO A 60 13.05 -9.99 0.70
CA PRO A 60 11.83 -9.86 1.49
C PRO A 60 11.08 -8.55 1.30
N ALA A 61 11.78 -7.42 1.25
CA ALA A 61 11.19 -6.10 1.04
C ALA A 61 10.30 -6.05 -0.20
N TRP A 62 10.72 -6.65 -1.31
CA TRP A 62 9.97 -6.59 -2.56
C TRP A 62 8.69 -7.44 -2.54
N PHE A 63 8.63 -8.48 -1.71
CA PHE A 63 7.39 -9.23 -1.50
C PHE A 63 6.28 -8.40 -0.85
N ALA A 64 6.60 -7.30 -0.16
CA ALA A 64 5.60 -6.41 0.40
C ALA A 64 4.59 -5.94 -0.66
N ASN A 65 5.05 -5.66 -1.89
CA ASN A 65 4.19 -5.28 -3.01
C ASN A 65 3.12 -6.35 -3.32
N ILE A 66 3.49 -7.63 -3.25
CA ILE A 66 2.56 -8.74 -3.50
C ILE A 66 1.47 -8.75 -2.42
N PHE A 67 1.85 -8.66 -1.15
CA PHE A 67 0.89 -8.65 -0.03
C PHE A 67 -0.01 -7.40 -0.05
N PHE A 68 0.54 -6.25 -0.42
CA PHE A 68 -0.23 -5.02 -0.65
C PHE A 68 -1.28 -5.21 -1.75
N LEU A 69 -0.88 -5.72 -2.93
CA LEU A 69 -1.79 -5.95 -4.06
C LEU A 69 -2.84 -7.01 -3.74
N LEU A 70 -2.49 -8.06 -3.00
CA LEU A 70 -3.44 -9.07 -2.52
C LEU A 70 -4.48 -8.46 -1.57
N SER A 71 -4.05 -7.57 -0.67
CA SER A 71 -4.96 -6.84 0.22
C SER A 71 -5.89 -5.90 -0.57
N LEU A 72 -5.38 -5.16 -1.56
CA LEU A 72 -6.21 -4.34 -2.45
C LEU A 72 -7.21 -5.18 -3.24
N ARG A 73 -6.78 -6.32 -3.77
CA ARG A 73 -7.66 -7.26 -4.48
C ARG A 73 -8.79 -7.75 -3.58
N ASP A 74 -8.49 -8.07 -2.32
CA ASP A 74 -9.50 -8.53 -1.36
C ASP A 74 -10.54 -7.44 -1.06
N ILE A 75 -10.13 -6.16 -1.02
CA ILE A 75 -11.03 -5.00 -0.92
C ILE A 75 -11.92 -4.90 -2.16
N ILE A 76 -11.33 -4.90 -3.36
CA ILE A 76 -12.06 -4.78 -4.63
C ILE A 76 -13.07 -5.90 -4.79
N LYS A 77 -12.69 -7.13 -4.42
CA LYS A 77 -13.56 -8.31 -4.49
C LYS A 77 -14.55 -8.41 -3.32
N ASN A 78 -14.64 -7.40 -2.44
CA ASN A 78 -15.47 -7.40 -1.24
C ASN A 78 -15.32 -8.68 -0.39
N LYS A 79 -14.11 -9.24 -0.34
CA LYS A 79 -13.81 -10.41 0.48
C LYS A 79 -13.74 -10.01 1.96
N LYS A 80 -13.67 -11.00 2.84
CA LYS A 80 -13.46 -10.77 4.27
C LYS A 80 -12.20 -9.93 4.47
N TRP A 81 -12.34 -8.82 5.18
CA TRP A 81 -11.25 -7.91 5.55
C TRP A 81 -10.13 -8.66 6.29
N ASN A 82 -9.03 -8.94 5.58
CA ASN A 82 -7.90 -9.69 6.11
C ASN A 82 -6.78 -8.73 6.53
N ILE A 83 -6.74 -8.41 7.81
CA ILE A 83 -5.76 -7.48 8.40
C ILE A 83 -4.32 -8.01 8.28
N LYS A 84 -4.14 -9.34 8.17
CA LYS A 84 -2.81 -9.95 8.11
C LYS A 84 -2.04 -9.54 6.86
N LEU A 85 -2.71 -9.37 5.73
CA LEU A 85 -2.05 -9.03 4.46
C LEU A 85 -1.34 -7.66 4.50
N PRO A 86 -2.02 -6.54 4.83
CA PRO A 86 -1.34 -5.25 4.91
C PRO A 86 -0.32 -5.21 6.06
N LEU A 87 -0.53 -5.96 7.15
CA LEU A 87 0.46 -6.06 8.23
C LEU A 87 1.75 -6.75 7.77
N ILE A 88 1.64 -7.86 7.04
CA ILE A 88 2.80 -8.56 6.43
C ILE A 88 3.48 -7.64 5.42
N SER A 89 2.72 -6.88 4.63
CA SER A 89 3.27 -5.88 3.70
C SER A 89 4.14 -4.85 4.42
N ILE A 90 3.68 -4.30 5.55
CA ILE A 90 4.47 -3.35 6.35
C ILE A 90 5.71 -4.05 6.90
N ALA A 91 5.58 -5.21 7.53
CA ALA A 91 6.69 -5.94 8.13
C ALA A 91 7.79 -6.27 7.10
N LEU A 92 7.40 -6.74 5.92
CA LEU A 92 8.31 -7.00 4.80
C LEU A 92 8.95 -5.71 4.31
N GLY A 93 8.18 -4.64 4.11
CA GLY A 93 8.72 -3.35 3.66
C GLY A 93 9.75 -2.76 4.61
N LEU A 94 9.59 -2.94 5.92
CA LEU A 94 10.56 -2.50 6.92
C LEU A 94 11.88 -3.30 6.87
N THR A 95 11.92 -4.47 6.24
CA THR A 95 13.20 -5.18 6.03
C THR A 95 14.16 -4.41 5.13
N SER A 96 13.69 -3.42 4.36
CA SER A 96 14.54 -2.53 3.57
C SER A 96 15.62 -1.83 4.40
N PHE A 97 15.35 -1.54 5.69
CA PHE A 97 16.33 -0.95 6.60
C PHE A 97 17.54 -1.85 6.88
N LEU A 98 17.41 -3.17 6.68
CA LEU A 98 18.50 -4.12 6.89
C LEU A 98 19.54 -4.12 5.77
N TYR A 99 19.22 -3.51 4.61
CA TYR A 99 20.08 -3.52 3.42
C TYR A 99 21.06 -2.33 3.36
N GLY A 100 21.14 -1.51 4.42
CA GLY A 100 22.22 -0.53 4.65
C GLY A 100 22.31 0.64 3.66
N GLY A 101 21.41 0.73 2.68
CA GLY A 101 21.32 1.84 1.73
C GLY A 101 20.53 3.01 2.30
N GLY A 102 20.87 4.24 1.87
CA GLY A 102 20.01 5.40 2.08
C GLY A 102 18.63 5.15 1.45
N LEU A 103 17.57 5.41 2.22
CA LEU A 103 16.20 5.23 1.76
C LEU A 103 15.67 6.56 1.24
N ASP A 104 15.21 6.57 0.00
CA ASP A 104 14.73 7.76 -0.68
C ASP A 104 13.28 8.13 -0.29
N PHE A 105 12.86 9.34 -0.69
CA PHE A 105 11.48 9.82 -0.53
C PHE A 105 10.43 8.78 -0.96
N GLY A 106 10.67 8.10 -2.08
CA GLY A 106 9.78 7.05 -2.60
C GLY A 106 9.52 5.93 -1.60
N PHE A 107 10.54 5.49 -0.87
CA PHE A 107 10.39 4.46 0.16
C PHE A 107 9.45 4.91 1.29
N TYR A 108 9.57 6.16 1.76
CA TYR A 108 8.70 6.65 2.83
C TYR A 108 7.24 6.77 2.37
N VAL A 109 7.01 7.24 1.14
CA VAL A 109 5.66 7.27 0.54
C VAL A 109 5.10 5.85 0.37
N TRP A 110 5.96 4.90 0.01
CA TRP A 110 5.61 3.48 -0.13
C TRP A 110 5.14 2.88 1.19
N ILE A 111 5.93 2.98 2.27
CA ILE A 111 5.55 2.50 3.61
C ILE A 111 4.30 3.22 4.12
N PHE A 112 4.19 4.54 3.88
CA PHE A 112 3.02 5.30 4.27
C PHE A 112 1.74 4.78 3.59
N SER A 113 1.81 4.42 2.29
CA SER A 113 0.70 3.80 1.58
C SER A 113 0.24 2.48 2.24
N PHE A 114 1.19 1.69 2.75
CA PHE A 114 0.90 0.42 3.43
C PHE A 114 0.21 0.65 4.77
N CYS A 115 0.66 1.64 5.54
CA CYS A 115 0.05 2.03 6.80
C CYS A 115 -1.40 2.51 6.60
N ILE A 116 -1.67 3.32 5.57
CA ILE A 116 -3.05 3.75 5.27
C ILE A 116 -3.91 2.56 4.86
N LEU A 117 -3.39 1.64 4.04
CA LEU A 117 -4.12 0.42 3.68
C LEU A 117 -4.44 -0.43 4.91
N PHE A 118 -3.48 -0.62 5.81
CA PHE A 118 -3.69 -1.32 7.07
C PHE A 118 -4.80 -0.67 7.90
N LEU A 119 -4.74 0.65 8.12
CA LEU A 119 -5.75 1.38 8.88
C LEU A 119 -7.14 1.26 8.24
N TYR A 120 -7.21 1.36 6.91
CA TYR A 120 -8.44 1.19 6.16
C TYR A 120 -9.04 -0.20 6.36
N VAL A 121 -8.23 -1.26 6.21
CA VAL A 121 -8.67 -2.65 6.41
C VAL A 121 -9.07 -2.90 7.88
N TYR A 122 -8.27 -2.41 8.82
CA TYR A 122 -8.51 -2.55 10.26
C TYR A 122 -9.84 -1.93 10.68
N TYR A 123 -10.10 -0.67 10.30
CA TYR A 123 -11.34 0.02 10.64
C TYR A 123 -12.58 -0.68 10.06
N ASN A 124 -12.51 -1.09 8.79
CA ASN A 124 -13.62 -1.79 8.14
C ASN A 124 -13.82 -3.22 8.69
N SER A 125 -12.77 -3.87 9.17
CA SER A 125 -12.88 -5.18 9.83
C SER A 125 -13.60 -5.12 11.18
N LYS A 126 -13.29 -4.11 12.02
CA LYS A 126 -13.91 -3.91 13.34
C LYS A 126 -15.38 -3.55 13.21
N GLY A 127 -15.73 -2.63 12.31
CA GLY A 127 -17.13 -2.27 12.06
C GLY A 127 -17.99 -3.48 11.69
N ASN A 128 -17.45 -4.42 10.91
CA ASN A 128 -18.18 -5.63 10.53
C ASN A 128 -18.36 -6.62 11.69
N SER A 129 -17.44 -6.62 12.66
CA SER A 129 -17.53 -7.47 13.86
C SER A 129 -18.57 -6.98 14.87
N GLU A 130 -18.69 -5.66 15.05
CA GLU A 130 -19.68 -5.07 15.97
C GLU A 130 -21.10 -5.22 15.43
N PHE A 131 -21.31 -4.99 14.12
CA PHE A 131 -22.61 -5.22 13.47
C PHE A 131 -23.09 -6.68 13.58
N LYS A 132 -22.17 -7.65 13.61
CA LYS A 132 -22.52 -9.07 13.80
C LYS A 132 -22.86 -9.42 15.24
N LYS A 133 -22.30 -8.72 16.24
CA LYS A 133 -22.64 -8.93 17.65
C LYS A 133 -24.04 -8.41 18.00
N VAL A 134 -24.48 -7.30 17.40
CA VAL A 134 -25.81 -6.72 17.66
C VAL A 134 -26.96 -7.52 17.02
N ARG A 135 -26.67 -8.41 16.06
CA ARG A 135 -27.67 -9.26 15.39
C ARG A 135 -27.79 -10.67 15.95
N LYS A 136 -26.96 -11.05 16.93
CA LYS A 136 -27.06 -12.31 17.66
C LYS A 136 -27.72 -12.04 18.99
#